data_AF-E0SPP7-F1
#
_entry.id   AF-E0SPP7-F1
#
_cell.length_a   1.000
_cell.length_b   1.000
_cell.length_c   1.000
_cell.angle_alpha   90.00
_cell.angle_beta   90.00
_cell.angle_gamma   90.00
#
_symmetry.space_group_name_H-M   'P 1'
#
loop_
_entity.id
_entity.type
_entity.pdbx_description
1 polymer ?
#
loop_
_entity_poly.entity_id
_entity_poly.type
_entity_poly.pdbx_seq_one_letter_code
_entity_poly.pdbx_strand_id
1 'polypeptide(L)'
;MSCQYSIGYPWLWSTWVKAPILKNSRLVIASACLPYVNRKLFEDIARDSTVLFACPEREHSALYGKIASIIRSSRPSEIHIVTIDGSPHCFNLHASANEAEYILGEKINKKHFVVLDGEKLIEIDPNSIRVARYLHLVDILYKMNRELIDRELMKHSLEYRKYSENKSISSEQSS
;
A
#
# COMPACT_ATOMS: atom_id res chain seq x y z
N MET A 1 34.64 0.24 -0.42
CA MET A 1 33.23 0.37 0.01
C MET A 1 32.45 1.02 -1.11
N SER A 2 31.91 0.22 -2.04
CA SER A 2 30.97 0.71 -3.04
C SER A 2 29.64 1.03 -2.34
N CYS A 3 29.19 2.27 -2.46
CA CYS A 3 27.86 2.71 -2.03
C CYS A 3 26.81 1.73 -2.59
N GLN A 4 26.17 0.94 -1.73
CA GLN A 4 25.19 -0.11 -2.11
C GLN A 4 23.83 0.46 -2.60
N TYR A 5 23.73 1.78 -2.83
CA TYR A 5 22.47 2.48 -3.15
C TYR A 5 22.13 2.58 -4.64
N SER A 6 22.81 1.88 -5.55
CA SER A 6 22.57 2.03 -6.99
C SER A 6 22.09 0.74 -7.68
N ILE A 7 20.95 0.22 -7.24
CA ILE A 7 19.97 -0.29 -8.20
C ILE A 7 18.79 0.66 -8.08
N GLY A 8 18.87 1.78 -8.80
CA GLY A 8 17.83 2.81 -8.78
C GLY A 8 16.60 2.28 -9.50
N TYR A 9 15.65 1.71 -8.77
CA TYR A 9 14.36 1.38 -9.35
C TYR A 9 13.65 2.69 -9.77
N PRO A 10 13.01 2.69 -10.94
CA PRO A 10 12.36 3.90 -11.43
C PRO A 10 11.17 4.28 -10.55
N TRP A 11 10.87 5.58 -10.49
CA TRP A 11 9.69 6.08 -9.78
C TRP A 11 8.46 5.98 -10.68
N LEU A 12 7.33 5.56 -10.11
CA LEU A 12 6.06 5.39 -10.80
C LEU A 12 5.69 6.68 -11.55
N TRP A 13 5.72 7.83 -10.87
CA TRP A 13 5.35 9.10 -11.47
C TRP A 13 6.26 9.49 -12.65
N SER A 14 7.57 9.29 -12.50
CA SER A 14 8.59 9.69 -13.47
C SER A 14 8.79 8.71 -14.64
N THR A 15 8.15 7.54 -14.62
CA THR A 15 8.33 6.53 -15.66
C THR A 15 7.44 6.80 -16.86
N TRP A 16 7.99 6.83 -18.08
CA TRP A 16 7.18 6.94 -19.29
C TRP A 16 6.24 5.72 -19.43
N VAL A 17 4.95 5.95 -19.66
CA VAL A 17 3.91 4.90 -19.62
C VAL A 17 4.05 3.81 -20.69
N LYS A 18 4.91 4.02 -21.68
CA LYS A 18 5.27 3.08 -22.76
C LYS A 18 6.69 2.53 -22.63
N ALA A 19 7.36 2.74 -21.50
CA ALA A 19 8.71 2.26 -21.29
C ALA A 19 8.78 0.73 -21.51
N PRO A 20 9.76 0.20 -22.25
CA PRO A 20 9.82 -1.23 -22.60
C PRO A 20 9.75 -2.19 -21.41
N ILE A 21 10.31 -1.78 -20.26
CA ILE A 21 10.28 -2.56 -19.00
C ILE A 21 8.86 -2.84 -18.49
N LEU A 22 7.86 -2.03 -18.87
CA LEU A 22 6.48 -2.17 -18.43
C LEU A 22 5.68 -3.15 -19.28
N LYS A 23 6.17 -3.47 -20.49
CA LYS A 23 5.40 -4.21 -21.48
C LYS A 23 5.29 -5.68 -21.11
N ASN A 24 4.07 -6.18 -20.91
CA ASN A 24 3.77 -7.57 -20.50
C ASN A 24 4.53 -8.02 -19.23
N SER A 25 5.00 -7.10 -18.40
CA SER A 25 5.78 -7.44 -17.22
C SER A 25 4.89 -7.74 -16.03
N ARG A 26 5.45 -8.50 -15.08
CA ARG A 26 4.98 -8.54 -13.70
C ARG A 26 5.38 -7.23 -13.02
N LEU A 27 4.43 -6.32 -12.90
CA LEU A 27 4.68 -4.97 -12.38
C LEU A 27 4.47 -4.94 -10.87
N VAL A 28 5.52 -4.62 -10.12
CA VAL A 28 5.43 -4.35 -8.68
C VAL A 28 5.47 -2.84 -8.49
N ILE A 29 4.45 -2.29 -7.86
CA ILE A 29 4.43 -0.90 -7.39
C ILE A 29 4.65 -0.94 -5.88
N ALA A 30 5.87 -0.65 -5.45
CA ALA A 30 6.30 -0.77 -4.07
C ALA A 30 6.37 0.59 -3.37
N SER A 31 6.00 0.66 -2.09
CA SER A 31 6.26 1.83 -1.26
C SER A 31 7.78 2.10 -1.22
N ALA A 32 8.18 3.33 -1.53
CA ALA A 32 9.59 3.70 -1.66
C ALA A 32 10.43 3.47 -0.37
N CYS A 33 9.78 3.44 0.80
CA CYS A 33 10.44 3.15 2.08
C CYS A 33 10.70 1.66 2.34
N LEU A 34 10.08 0.73 1.59
CA LEU A 34 10.15 -0.71 1.85
C LEU A 34 11.59 -1.27 1.90
N PRO A 35 12.53 -0.90 1.00
CA PRO A 35 13.90 -1.38 1.08
C PRO A 35 14.63 -0.99 2.37
N TYR A 36 14.21 0.10 3.00
CA TYR A 36 14.76 0.59 4.28
C TYR A 36 14.12 -0.10 5.48
N VAL A 37 12.84 -0.48 5.36
CA VAL A 37 12.13 -1.22 6.41
C VAL A 37 12.58 -2.68 6.42
N ASN A 38 12.60 -3.34 5.27
CA ASN A 38 13.02 -4.74 5.16
C ASN A 38 13.59 -5.03 3.77
N ARG A 39 14.91 -4.90 3.67
CA ARG A 39 15.66 -5.12 2.43
C ARG A 39 15.48 -6.52 1.87
N LYS A 40 15.55 -7.55 2.71
CA LYS A 40 15.46 -8.95 2.28
C LYS A 40 14.09 -9.23 1.66
N LEU A 41 13.02 -8.83 2.36
CA LEU A 41 11.66 -8.98 1.84
C LEU A 41 11.48 -8.22 0.53
N PHE A 42 12.01 -7.00 0.44
CA PHE A 42 11.99 -6.23 -0.80
C PHE A 42 12.69 -6.96 -1.95
N GLU A 43 13.90 -7.50 -1.72
CA GLU A 43 14.66 -8.24 -2.73
C GLU A 43 13.91 -9.49 -3.21
N ASP A 44 13.22 -10.19 -2.31
CA ASP A 44 12.39 -11.34 -2.66
C ASP A 44 11.16 -10.96 -3.49
N ILE A 45 10.52 -9.82 -3.19
CA ILE A 45 9.39 -9.29 -3.96
C ILE A 45 9.84 -8.77 -5.33
N ALA A 46 11.01 -8.12 -5.39
CA ALA A 46 11.56 -7.53 -6.61
C ALA A 46 12.05 -8.58 -7.60
N ARG A 47 12.36 -9.80 -7.14
CA ARG A 47 12.83 -10.90 -7.96
C ARG A 47 11.86 -11.16 -9.13
N ASP A 48 12.43 -11.23 -10.33
CA ASP A 48 11.72 -11.49 -11.59
C ASP A 48 10.55 -10.54 -11.88
N SER A 49 10.61 -9.31 -11.34
CA SER A 49 9.55 -8.31 -11.44
C SER A 49 10.09 -6.98 -11.93
N THR A 50 9.27 -6.21 -12.64
CA THR A 50 9.55 -4.80 -12.90
C THR A 50 9.04 -3.99 -11.73
N VAL A 51 9.95 -3.40 -10.94
CA VAL A 51 9.57 -2.62 -9.77
C VAL A 51 9.55 -1.14 -10.11
N LEU A 52 8.47 -0.46 -9.72
CA LEU A 52 8.37 0.99 -9.65
C LEU A 52 8.18 1.41 -8.20
N PHE A 53 8.96 2.39 -7.75
CA PHE A 53 8.72 3.00 -6.44
C PHE A 53 7.62 4.04 -6.51
N ALA A 54 6.76 4.05 -5.49
CA ALA A 54 5.74 5.06 -5.32
C ALA A 54 5.72 5.57 -3.88
N CYS A 55 5.41 6.86 -3.72
CA CYS A 55 5.11 7.44 -2.41
C CYS A 55 4.03 8.50 -2.58
N PRO A 56 2.80 8.27 -2.07
CA PRO A 56 1.71 9.25 -2.18
C PRO A 56 2.02 10.62 -1.56
N GLU A 57 2.92 10.70 -0.58
CA GLU A 57 3.40 12.00 -0.04
C GLU A 57 4.20 12.81 -1.06
N ARG A 58 4.89 12.13 -2.00
CA ARG A 58 5.67 12.78 -3.07
C ARG A 58 4.85 12.98 -4.35
N GLU A 59 3.97 12.04 -4.68
CA GLU A 59 3.36 11.93 -6.02
C GLU A 59 1.87 12.36 -6.05
N HIS A 60 1.26 12.62 -4.89
CA HIS A 60 -0.12 13.12 -4.73
C HIS A 60 -1.18 12.27 -5.46
N SER A 61 -2.40 12.80 -5.64
CA SER A 61 -3.53 12.13 -6.30
C SER A 61 -3.28 11.77 -7.77
N ALA A 62 -2.19 12.22 -8.39
CA ALA A 62 -1.97 11.95 -9.80
C ALA A 62 -1.68 10.45 -10.11
N LEU A 63 -1.47 9.64 -9.07
CA LEU A 63 -1.32 8.19 -9.12
C LEU A 63 -2.49 7.47 -9.81
N TYR A 64 -3.74 7.93 -9.63
CA TYR A 64 -4.94 7.31 -10.24
C TYR A 64 -4.79 7.18 -11.77
N GLY A 65 -4.59 8.31 -12.44
CA GLY A 65 -4.46 8.38 -13.90
C GLY A 65 -3.16 7.74 -14.38
N LYS A 66 -2.08 7.81 -13.59
CA LYS A 66 -0.78 7.25 -13.97
C LYS A 66 -0.84 5.73 -14.10
N ILE A 67 -1.40 5.05 -13.10
CA ILE A 67 -1.52 3.59 -13.09
C ILE A 67 -2.42 3.14 -14.23
N ALA A 68 -3.59 3.77 -14.40
CA ALA A 68 -4.49 3.50 -15.53
C ALA A 68 -3.79 3.67 -16.89
N SER A 69 -3.01 4.75 -17.06
CA SER A 69 -2.28 5.01 -18.29
C SER A 69 -1.19 3.97 -18.59
N ILE A 70 -0.47 3.49 -17.57
CA ILE A 70 0.51 2.40 -17.71
C ILE A 70 -0.19 1.13 -18.16
N ILE A 71 -1.32 0.77 -17.53
CA ILE A 71 -2.07 -0.43 -17.88
C ILE A 71 -2.55 -0.38 -19.33
N ARG A 72 -3.20 0.71 -19.73
CA ARG A 72 -3.71 0.90 -21.09
C ARG A 72 -2.59 0.83 -22.14
N SER A 73 -1.44 1.43 -21.83
CA SER A 73 -0.34 1.62 -22.78
C SER A 73 0.61 0.43 -22.89
N SER A 74 0.90 -0.23 -21.76
CA SER A 74 1.94 -1.26 -21.66
C SER A 74 1.41 -2.66 -21.37
N ARG A 75 0.17 -2.79 -20.88
CA ARG A 75 -0.48 -4.08 -20.59
C ARG A 75 0.42 -5.03 -19.76
N PRO A 76 0.84 -4.64 -18.54
CA PRO A 76 1.51 -5.56 -17.64
C PRO A 76 0.66 -6.82 -17.43
N SER A 77 1.30 -7.98 -17.30
CA SER A 77 0.61 -9.28 -17.16
C SER A 77 -0.07 -9.43 -15.80
N GLU A 78 0.53 -8.83 -14.76
CA GLU A 78 -0.03 -8.68 -13.43
C GLU A 78 0.54 -7.45 -12.72
N ILE A 79 -0.20 -6.95 -11.73
CA ILE A 79 0.22 -5.78 -10.94
C ILE A 79 0.14 -6.10 -9.45
N HIS A 80 1.26 -5.99 -8.75
CA HIS A 80 1.34 -6.14 -7.30
C HIS A 80 1.55 -4.79 -6.66
N ILE A 81 0.66 -4.41 -5.75
CA ILE A 81 0.77 -3.19 -4.97
C ILE A 81 1.29 -3.62 -3.61
N VAL A 82 2.48 -3.16 -3.21
CA VAL A 82 3.13 -3.58 -1.97
C VAL A 82 3.47 -2.37 -1.13
N THR A 83 2.85 -2.23 0.04
CA THR A 83 3.11 -1.10 0.93
C THR A 83 3.41 -1.51 2.36
N ILE A 84 3.86 -0.57 3.18
CA ILE A 84 3.91 -0.73 4.64
C ILE A 84 2.49 -0.67 5.19
N ASP A 85 2.14 -1.60 6.08
CA ASP A 85 0.84 -1.58 6.74
C ASP A 85 0.77 -0.45 7.79
N GLY A 86 -0.41 0.06 8.07
CA GLY A 86 -0.62 1.16 9.03
C GLY A 86 -0.10 2.54 8.61
N SER A 87 0.58 2.67 7.46
CA SER A 87 0.92 3.98 6.90
C SER A 87 -0.31 4.65 6.27
N PRO A 88 -0.72 5.84 6.73
CA PRO A 88 -1.93 6.50 6.24
C PRO A 88 -1.82 6.91 4.76
N HIS A 89 -0.62 7.30 4.29
CA HIS A 89 -0.43 7.72 2.91
C HIS A 89 -0.44 6.52 1.96
N CYS A 90 0.08 5.36 2.38
CA CYS A 90 0.19 4.15 1.55
C CYS A 90 -1.18 3.63 1.09
N PHE A 91 -2.23 3.85 1.88
CA PHE A 91 -3.61 3.52 1.49
C PHE A 91 -4.00 4.10 0.12
N ASN A 92 -3.58 5.35 -0.17
CA ASN A 92 -3.91 6.01 -1.44
C ASN A 92 -3.37 5.26 -2.66
N LEU A 93 -2.25 4.53 -2.51
CA LEU A 93 -1.70 3.73 -3.61
C LEU A 93 -2.58 2.52 -3.92
N HIS A 94 -3.06 1.84 -2.89
CA HIS A 94 -4.02 0.73 -3.02
C HIS A 94 -5.33 1.21 -3.64
N ALA A 95 -5.89 2.31 -3.13
CA ALA A 95 -7.08 2.92 -3.67
C ALA A 95 -6.89 3.33 -5.14
N SER A 96 -5.70 3.85 -5.50
CA SER A 96 -5.39 4.25 -6.87
C SER A 96 -5.39 3.10 -7.87
N ALA A 97 -4.85 1.95 -7.48
CA ALA A 97 -4.86 0.76 -8.32
C ALA A 97 -6.28 0.14 -8.46
N ASN A 98 -7.13 0.26 -7.45
CA ASN A 98 -8.55 -0.09 -7.57
C ASN A 98 -9.31 0.86 -8.51
N GLU A 99 -9.07 2.17 -8.39
CA GLU A 99 -9.70 3.19 -9.22
C GLU A 99 -9.27 3.06 -10.70
N ALA A 100 -8.09 2.51 -10.98
CA ALA A 100 -7.67 2.23 -12.35
C ALA A 100 -8.65 1.29 -13.09
N GLU A 101 -9.29 0.34 -12.41
CA GLU A 101 -10.34 -0.50 -13.02
C GLU A 101 -11.55 0.33 -13.44
N TYR A 102 -11.96 1.28 -12.60
CA TYR A 102 -13.06 2.20 -12.89
C TYR A 102 -12.72 3.11 -14.08
N ILE A 103 -11.52 3.69 -14.10
CA ILE A 103 -11.04 4.55 -15.20
C ILE A 103 -10.97 3.77 -16.53
N LEU A 104 -10.52 2.52 -16.49
CA LEU A 104 -10.34 1.72 -17.69
C LEU A 104 -11.61 1.02 -18.16
N GLY A 105 -12.60 0.87 -17.27
CA GLY A 105 -13.83 0.11 -17.53
C GLY A 105 -13.59 -1.41 -17.62
N GLU A 106 -12.52 -1.93 -17.02
CA GLU A 106 -12.15 -3.34 -17.10
C GLU A 106 -11.51 -3.86 -15.81
N LYS A 107 -11.64 -5.17 -15.56
CA LYS A 107 -10.97 -5.83 -14.44
C LYS A 107 -9.49 -6.00 -14.75
N ILE A 108 -8.64 -5.66 -13.79
CA ILE A 108 -7.19 -5.80 -13.92
C ILE A 108 -6.74 -7.03 -13.12
N ASN A 109 -5.77 -7.79 -13.65
CA ASN A 109 -5.07 -8.80 -12.87
C ASN A 109 -4.14 -8.11 -11.85
N LYS A 110 -4.66 -7.80 -10.67
CA LYS A 110 -3.91 -7.12 -9.61
C LYS A 110 -4.07 -7.80 -8.26
N LYS A 111 -3.03 -7.69 -7.43
CA LYS A 111 -3.01 -8.11 -6.04
C LYS A 111 -2.50 -6.98 -5.15
N HIS A 112 -3.03 -6.92 -3.95
CA HIS A 112 -2.65 -5.93 -2.95
C HIS A 112 -1.99 -6.64 -1.78
N PHE A 113 -0.84 -6.12 -1.37
CA PHE A 113 -0.10 -6.63 -0.24
C PHE A 113 0.30 -5.50 0.68
N VAL A 114 0.26 -5.78 1.98
CA VAL A 114 0.82 -4.92 3.01
C VAL A 114 1.92 -5.67 3.77
N VAL A 115 2.92 -4.95 4.25
CA VAL A 115 3.98 -5.46 5.11
C VAL A 115 3.65 -5.07 6.54
N LEU A 116 3.11 -6.02 7.30
CA LEU A 116 2.75 -5.87 8.70
C LEU A 116 4.02 -5.89 9.56
N ASP A 117 4.14 -4.90 10.44
CA ASP A 117 5.27 -4.69 11.36
C ASP A 117 6.65 -4.74 10.69
N GLY A 118 6.72 -4.46 9.38
CA GLY A 118 7.97 -4.53 8.62
C GLY A 118 8.45 -5.95 8.30
N GLU A 119 7.72 -6.99 8.68
CA GLU A 119 8.19 -8.38 8.58
C GLU A 119 7.32 -9.26 7.69
N LYS A 120 5.99 -9.17 7.84
CA LYS A 120 5.07 -10.15 7.26
C LYS A 120 4.31 -9.56 6.07
N LEU A 121 4.48 -10.18 4.91
CA LEU A 121 3.67 -9.87 3.73
C LEU A 121 2.27 -10.49 3.85
N ILE A 122 1.23 -9.67 3.75
CA ILE A 122 -0.17 -10.09 3.86
C ILE A 122 -0.92 -9.64 2.61
N GLU A 123 -1.62 -10.57 1.94
CA GLU A 123 -2.50 -10.25 0.82
C GLU A 123 -3.82 -9.67 1.34
N ILE A 124 -4.29 -8.59 0.71
CA ILE A 124 -5.50 -7.85 1.05
C ILE A 124 -6.48 -7.95 -0.10
N ASP A 125 -7.73 -8.33 0.22
CA ASP A 125 -8.80 -8.37 -0.77
C ASP A 125 -9.06 -6.96 -1.35
N PRO A 126 -9.19 -6.81 -2.68
CA PRO A 126 -9.50 -5.53 -3.31
C PRO A 126 -10.73 -4.82 -2.75
N ASN A 127 -11.73 -5.57 -2.27
CA ASN A 127 -12.95 -5.01 -1.66
C ASN A 127 -12.70 -4.48 -0.25
N SER A 128 -11.75 -5.03 0.51
CA SER A 128 -11.35 -4.44 1.80
C SER A 128 -10.83 -3.01 1.61
N ILE A 129 -10.08 -2.77 0.53
CA ILE A 129 -9.61 -1.42 0.16
C ILE A 129 -10.77 -0.52 -0.27
N ARG A 130 -11.76 -1.06 -0.99
CA ARG A 130 -12.97 -0.30 -1.33
C ARG A 130 -13.73 0.09 -0.06
N VAL A 131 -13.95 -0.86 0.85
CA VAL A 131 -14.61 -0.62 2.15
C VAL A 131 -13.88 0.45 2.94
N ALA A 132 -12.55 0.42 2.98
CA ALA A 132 -11.75 1.43 3.67
C ALA A 132 -11.95 2.88 3.15
N ARG A 133 -12.46 3.07 1.93
CA ARG A 133 -12.88 4.41 1.43
C ARG A 133 -14.17 4.90 2.07
N TYR A 134 -15.00 4.00 2.59
CA TYR A 134 -16.32 4.30 3.14
C TYR A 134 -16.29 4.15 4.66
N LEU A 135 -15.94 5.24 5.36
CA LEU A 135 -15.77 5.22 6.83
C LEU A 135 -17.01 4.73 7.58
N HIS A 136 -18.22 4.93 7.05
CA HIS A 136 -19.45 4.41 7.67
C HIS A 136 -19.50 2.87 7.65
N LEU A 137 -19.00 2.21 6.59
CA LEU A 137 -18.89 0.74 6.55
C LEU A 137 -17.77 0.25 7.46
N VAL A 138 -16.65 0.97 7.51
CA VAL A 138 -15.56 0.68 8.46
C VAL A 138 -16.06 0.76 9.89
N ASP A 139 -16.83 1.79 10.24
CA ASP A 139 -17.41 1.97 11.57
C ASP A 139 -18.41 0.86 11.93
N ILE A 140 -19.24 0.41 10.97
CA ILE A 140 -20.10 -0.77 11.16
C ILE A 140 -19.25 -2.00 11.51
N LEU A 141 -18.23 -2.29 10.72
CA LEU A 141 -17.35 -3.45 10.94
C LEU A 141 -16.58 -3.35 12.26
N TYR A 142 -16.09 -2.15 12.59
CA TYR A 142 -15.42 -1.87 13.85
C TYR A 142 -16.34 -2.14 15.04
N LYS A 143 -17.57 -1.60 15.02
CA LYS A 143 -18.55 -1.81 16.09
C LYS A 143 -18.94 -3.27 16.26
N MET A 144 -19.08 -4.01 15.16
CA MET A 144 -19.39 -5.45 15.18
C MET A 144 -18.25 -6.30 15.74
N ASN A 145 -17.00 -5.86 15.62
CA ASN A 145 -15.80 -6.63 15.98
C ASN A 145 -14.90 -5.88 16.98
N ARG A 146 -15.48 -5.02 17.81
CA ARG A 146 -14.76 -4.03 18.62
C ARG A 146 -13.59 -4.64 19.40
N GLU A 147 -13.85 -5.68 20.20
CA GLU A 147 -12.83 -6.30 21.05
C GLU A 147 -11.67 -6.88 20.23
N LEU A 148 -11.97 -7.51 19.09
CA LEU A 148 -10.96 -8.05 18.20
C LEU A 148 -10.11 -6.93 17.60
N ILE A 149 -10.74 -5.89 17.05
CA ILE A 149 -10.03 -4.80 16.40
C ILE A 149 -9.22 -3.98 17.40
N ASP A 150 -9.77 -3.66 18.57
CA ASP A 150 -9.05 -2.96 19.63
C ASP A 150 -7.81 -3.75 20.08
N ARG A 151 -7.91 -5.09 20.21
CA ARG A 151 -6.76 -5.96 20.53
C ARG A 151 -5.69 -5.93 19.44
N GLU A 152 -6.07 -6.04 18.16
CA GLU A 152 -5.11 -5.98 17.06
C GLU A 152 -4.46 -4.58 16.94
N LEU A 153 -5.23 -3.50 17.14
CA LEU A 153 -4.70 -2.14 17.17
C LEU A 153 -3.72 -1.93 18.33
N MET A 154 -4.01 -2.44 19.52
CA MET A 154 -3.08 -2.40 20.66
C MET A 154 -1.77 -3.11 20.36
N LYS A 155 -1.80 -4.17 19.56
CA LYS A 155 -0.60 -4.93 19.18
C LYS A 155 0.23 -4.21 18.13
N HIS A 156 -0.42 -3.66 17.10
CA HIS A 156 0.26 -3.21 15.88
C HIS A 156 0.42 -1.68 15.79
N SER A 157 -0.45 -0.88 16.42
CA SER A 157 -0.41 0.59 16.32
C SER A 157 0.22 1.23 17.56
N LEU A 158 1.33 1.93 17.37
CA LEU A 158 1.93 2.79 18.40
C LEU A 158 1.02 3.96 18.77
N GLU A 159 0.32 4.54 17.79
CA GLU A 159 -0.63 5.63 17.99
C GLU A 159 -1.80 5.18 18.86
N TYR A 160 -2.40 4.02 18.56
CA TYR A 160 -3.56 3.52 19.30
C TYR A 160 -3.22 3.12 20.73
N ARG A 161 -2.03 2.56 20.95
CA ARG A 161 -1.51 2.32 22.31
C ARG A 161 -1.47 3.61 23.12
N LYS A 162 -0.91 4.68 22.53
CA LYS A 162 -0.82 5.97 23.21
C LYS A 162 -2.18 6.60 23.46
N TYR A 163 -3.09 6.52 22.48
CA TYR A 163 -4.48 6.95 22.62
C TYR A 163 -5.17 6.24 23.80
N SER A 164 -4.98 4.93 23.92
CA SER A 164 -5.61 4.11 24.96
C SER A 164 -5.07 4.42 26.36
N GLU A 165 -3.75 4.63 26.51
CA GLU A 165 -3.14 5.06 27.78
C GLU A 165 -3.71 6.39 28.28
N ASN A 166 -3.85 7.37 27.39
CA ASN A 166 -4.38 8.69 27.74
C ASN A 166 -5.87 8.62 28.17
N LYS A 167 -6.61 7.64 27.65
CA LYS A 167 -8.01 7.41 28.03
C LYS A 167 -8.13 6.86 29.45
N SER A 168 -7.26 5.92 29.86
CA SER A 168 -7.22 5.42 31.25
C SER A 168 -6.89 6.52 32.26
N ILE A 169 -5.94 7.41 31.94
CA ILE A 169 -5.54 8.50 32.85
C ILE A 169 -6.68 9.51 33.03
N SER A 170 -7.42 9.83 31.96
CA SER A 170 -8.53 10.80 32.05
C SER A 170 -9.75 10.25 32.81
N SER A 171 -9.99 8.93 32.82
CA SER A 171 -11.03 8.31 33.66
C SER A 171 -10.68 8.29 35.16
N GLU A 172 -9.40 8.21 35.52
CA GLU A 172 -8.95 8.25 36.92
C GLU A 172 -8.96 9.66 37.52
N GLN A 173 -8.81 10.71 36.70
CA GLN A 173 -8.84 12.11 37.15
C GLN A 173 -10.25 12.73 37.24
N SER A 174 -11.26 12.03 36.74
CA SER A 174 -12.67 12.47 36.76
C SER A 174 -13.55 11.66 37.73
N SER A 175 -12.92 10.82 38.56
CA SER A 175 -13.51 10.08 39.68
C SER A 175 -13.06 10.68 41.01
#